data_AF-A0A7W1L6W6-F1
#
_entry.id   AF-A0A7W1L6W6-F1
#
_cell.length_a   1.000
_cell.length_b   1.000
_cell.length_c   1.000
_cell.angle_alpha   90.00
_cell.angle_beta   90.00
_cell.angle_gamma   90.00
#
_symmetry.space_group_name_H-M   'P 1'
#
loop_
_entity.id
_entity.type
_entity.pdbx_description
1 polymer ?
#
loop_
_entity_poly.entity_id
_entity_poly.type
_entity_poly.pdbx_seq_one_letter_code
_entity_poly.pdbx_strand_id
1 'polypeptide(L)'
;MTRKRAEAMSGTAARAATRAATRAGYWSLARLVLVLFLAPQLVLAFDLQELSDMLRRVEASKVAFEETKHVSSLTAPLIRKGVLQYVRPDRLEMRVESPFYERVEIIGNDLTIETRRGKRTLDLASQPAAGAWVASIRATLAGDVETLNAHFRAHVSGDKAR
;
A
#
# COMPACT_ATOMS: atom_id res chain seq x y z
N MET A 1 -62.33 59.33 -45.12
CA MET A 1 -61.26 59.21 -46.14
C MET A 1 -59.92 59.15 -45.42
N THR A 2 -59.21 58.04 -45.59
CA THR A 2 -57.76 57.81 -45.33
C THR A 2 -57.21 58.07 -43.91
N ARG A 3 -57.51 57.15 -42.98
CA ARG A 3 -56.62 56.82 -41.85
C ARG A 3 -55.66 55.71 -42.29
N LYS A 4 -54.49 55.63 -41.65
CA LYS A 4 -53.56 54.49 -41.61
C LYS A 4 -52.40 54.49 -42.62
N ARG A 5 -51.56 55.53 -42.54
CA ARG A 5 -50.17 55.56 -43.00
C ARG A 5 -49.25 55.42 -41.78
N ALA A 6 -49.16 54.22 -41.22
CA ALA A 6 -48.18 53.79 -40.23
C ALA A 6 -48.43 52.29 -40.01
N GLU A 7 -47.39 51.48 -39.77
CA GLU A 7 -47.44 50.02 -39.57
C GLU A 7 -47.38 49.14 -40.83
N ALA A 8 -46.27 49.21 -41.58
CA ALA A 8 -45.85 48.06 -42.40
C ALA A 8 -44.34 48.05 -42.71
N MET A 9 -43.50 48.66 -41.87
CA MET A 9 -42.03 48.56 -41.95
C MET A 9 -41.42 47.81 -40.76
N SER A 10 -42.22 46.99 -40.08
CA SER A 10 -41.87 46.23 -38.88
C SER A 10 -41.95 44.71 -39.10
N GLY A 11 -41.73 44.24 -40.34
CA GLY A 11 -41.81 42.83 -40.71
C GLY A 11 -40.47 42.14 -41.01
N THR A 12 -39.42 42.88 -41.35
CA THR A 12 -38.21 42.29 -41.97
C THR A 12 -36.95 42.33 -41.10
N ALA A 13 -36.98 43.03 -39.96
CA ALA A 13 -35.87 43.04 -39.01
C ALA A 13 -35.92 41.87 -38.00
N ALA A 14 -37.10 41.29 -37.75
CA ALA A 14 -37.28 40.26 -36.73
C ALA A 14 -36.89 38.84 -37.18
N ARG A 15 -36.56 38.63 -38.47
CA ARG A 15 -36.20 37.30 -39.00
C ARG A 15 -34.70 37.07 -39.16
N ALA A 16 -33.87 38.11 -38.99
CA ALA A 16 -32.41 38.00 -39.10
C ALA A 16 -31.70 37.78 -37.74
N ALA A 17 -32.37 38.07 -36.62
CA ALA A 17 -31.76 38.02 -35.29
C ALA A 17 -31.78 36.64 -34.61
N THR A 18 -32.29 35.60 -35.28
CA THR A 18 -32.47 34.25 -34.69
C THR A 18 -31.58 33.17 -35.32
N ARG A 19 -30.43 33.55 -35.88
CA ARG A 19 -29.41 32.57 -36.35
C ARG A 19 -28.00 32.78 -35.80
N ALA A 20 -27.74 33.86 -35.06
CA ALA A 20 -26.39 34.22 -34.61
C ALA A 20 -26.10 33.87 -33.14
N ALA A 21 -27.06 33.36 -32.37
CA ALA A 21 -26.93 33.19 -30.91
C ALA A 21 -26.76 31.73 -30.44
N THR A 22 -26.40 30.79 -31.31
CA THR A 22 -26.24 29.36 -30.95
C THR A 22 -24.84 28.81 -31.22
N ARG A 23 -23.83 29.67 -31.40
CA ARG A 23 -22.41 29.25 -31.47
C ARG A 23 -21.59 29.56 -30.22
N ALA A 24 -22.05 30.49 -29.38
CA ALA A 24 -21.26 31.00 -28.23
C ALA A 24 -21.48 30.24 -26.90
N GLY A 25 -22.57 29.50 -26.74
CA GLY A 25 -22.84 28.73 -25.50
C GLY A 25 -22.01 27.45 -25.39
N TYR A 26 -21.70 26.83 -26.53
CA TYR A 26 -20.99 25.55 -26.55
C TYR A 26 -19.50 25.67 -26.22
N TRP A 27 -18.88 26.84 -26.41
CA TRP A 27 -17.46 27.06 -26.09
C TRP A 27 -17.20 27.24 -24.59
N SER A 28 -18.19 27.73 -23.84
CA SER A 28 -18.11 27.88 -22.38
C SER A 28 -18.36 26.56 -21.66
N LEU A 29 -19.30 25.74 -22.16
CA LEU A 29 -19.52 24.36 -21.70
C LEU A 29 -18.37 23.43 -22.09
N ALA A 30 -17.79 23.59 -23.29
CA ALA A 30 -16.62 22.81 -23.71
C ALA A 30 -15.39 23.07 -22.84
N ARG A 31 -15.17 24.31 -22.36
CA ARG A 31 -14.08 24.61 -21.41
C ARG A 31 -14.31 23.98 -20.03
N LEU A 32 -15.55 23.96 -19.55
CA LEU A 32 -15.87 23.32 -18.26
C LEU A 32 -15.66 21.79 -18.31
N VAL A 33 -16.06 21.16 -19.42
CA VAL A 33 -15.83 19.72 -19.66
C VAL A 33 -14.34 19.42 -19.84
N LEU A 34 -13.58 20.30 -20.55
CA LEU A 34 -12.14 20.12 -20.74
C LEU A 34 -11.35 20.28 -19.43
N VAL A 35 -11.75 21.18 -18.53
CA VAL A 35 -11.12 21.33 -17.19
C VAL A 35 -11.46 20.15 -16.28
N LEU A 36 -12.66 19.57 -16.39
CA LEU A 36 -13.01 18.35 -15.64
C LEU A 36 -12.27 17.10 -16.16
N PHE A 37 -11.96 17.04 -17.46
CA PHE A 37 -11.19 15.95 -18.07
C PHE A 37 -9.67 16.10 -17.86
N LEU A 38 -9.20 17.32 -17.58
CA LEU A 38 -7.82 17.64 -17.21
C LEU A 38 -7.64 17.74 -15.69
N ALA A 39 -8.63 17.34 -14.90
CA ALA A 39 -8.38 17.04 -13.50
C ALA A 39 -7.39 15.86 -13.48
N PRO A 40 -6.24 15.96 -12.79
CA PRO A 40 -5.39 14.81 -12.60
C PRO A 40 -6.28 13.74 -11.97
N GLN A 41 -6.46 12.64 -12.70
CA GLN A 41 -7.03 11.43 -12.15
C GLN A 41 -6.14 11.15 -10.93
N LEU A 42 -6.63 11.38 -9.71
CA LEU A 42 -5.88 11.00 -8.52
C LEU A 42 -5.85 9.47 -8.57
N VAL A 43 -4.79 8.93 -9.16
CA VAL A 43 -4.43 7.54 -8.95
C VAL A 43 -4.10 7.50 -7.47
N LEU A 44 -5.06 7.05 -6.65
CA LEU A 44 -4.81 6.66 -5.27
C LEU A 44 -3.80 5.51 -5.34
N ALA A 45 -2.53 5.87 -5.33
CA ALA A 45 -1.44 4.93 -5.25
C ALA A 45 -1.62 4.12 -3.97
N PHE A 46 -1.35 2.82 -4.03
CA PHE A 46 -1.39 1.97 -2.85
C PHE A 46 -0.50 2.57 -1.75
N ASP A 47 -1.10 2.92 -0.62
CA ASP A 47 -0.43 3.63 0.46
C ASP A 47 -0.15 2.73 1.68
N LEU A 48 0.71 3.23 2.58
CA LEU A 48 1.18 2.47 3.72
C LEU A 48 0.04 2.20 4.72
N GLN A 49 -0.96 3.08 4.78
CA GLN A 49 -2.09 2.95 5.68
C GLN A 49 -3.00 1.82 5.21
N GLU A 50 -3.28 1.72 3.91
CA GLU A 50 -4.02 0.61 3.32
C GLU A 50 -3.33 -0.73 3.57
N LEU A 51 -2.01 -0.82 3.33
CA LEU A 51 -1.24 -2.03 3.62
C LEU A 51 -1.33 -2.40 5.12
N SER A 52 -1.17 -1.40 5.99
CA SER A 52 -1.25 -1.57 7.43
C SER A 52 -2.62 -2.14 7.85
N ASP A 53 -3.71 -1.61 7.31
CA ASP A 53 -5.06 -2.07 7.63
C ASP A 53 -5.37 -3.46 7.07
N MET A 54 -4.71 -3.86 5.98
CA MET A 54 -4.75 -5.24 5.49
C MET A 54 -4.00 -6.19 6.44
N LEU A 55 -2.79 -5.83 6.87
CA LEU A 55 -1.97 -6.65 7.77
C LEU A 55 -2.59 -6.78 9.17
N ARG A 56 -3.25 -5.72 9.67
CA ARG A 56 -4.00 -5.72 10.94
C ARG A 56 -5.05 -6.82 11.04
N ARG A 57 -5.65 -7.23 9.92
CA ARG A 57 -6.71 -8.26 9.87
C ARG A 57 -6.18 -9.68 9.97
N VAL A 58 -4.86 -9.90 9.83
CA VAL A 58 -4.25 -11.22 9.91
C VAL A 58 -4.02 -11.58 11.38
N GLU A 59 -4.86 -12.44 11.96
CA GLU A 59 -4.70 -12.92 13.35
C GLU A 59 -3.63 -13.99 13.49
N ALA A 60 -3.58 -14.91 12.53
CA ALA A 60 -2.57 -15.96 12.46
C ALA A 60 -2.24 -16.29 11.01
N SER A 61 -1.01 -16.71 10.76
CA SER A 61 -0.58 -17.22 9.45
C SER A 61 0.42 -18.36 9.62
N LYS A 62 0.41 -19.28 8.65
CA LYS A 62 1.37 -20.38 8.54
C LYS A 62 1.70 -20.58 7.08
N VAL A 63 2.95 -20.36 6.71
CA VAL A 63 3.40 -20.41 5.32
C VAL A 63 4.69 -21.20 5.20
N ALA A 64 4.83 -21.97 4.13
CA ALA A 64 6.10 -22.57 3.76
C ALA A 64 7.02 -21.50 3.15
N PHE A 65 8.33 -21.62 3.36
CA PHE A 65 9.31 -20.72 2.75
C PHE A 65 10.50 -21.49 2.17
N GLU A 66 11.14 -20.85 1.21
CA GLU A 66 12.46 -21.19 0.69
C GLU A 66 13.32 -19.93 0.71
N GLU A 67 14.44 -19.96 1.43
CA GLU A 67 15.36 -18.84 1.62
C GLU A 67 16.73 -19.17 1.00
N THR A 68 17.20 -18.33 0.09
CA THR A 68 18.53 -18.46 -0.53
C THR A 68 19.52 -17.48 0.09
N LYS A 69 20.44 -17.97 0.92
CA LYS A 69 21.48 -17.16 1.56
C LYS A 69 22.79 -17.21 0.77
N HIS A 70 23.31 -16.03 0.43
CA HIS A 70 24.64 -15.86 -0.15
C HIS A 70 25.62 -15.53 0.97
N VAL A 71 26.42 -16.52 1.38
CA VAL A 71 27.42 -16.35 2.44
C VAL A 71 28.80 -16.33 1.79
N SER A 72 29.60 -15.29 2.04
CA SER A 72 30.89 -15.08 1.40
C SER A 72 31.89 -16.23 1.58
N SER A 73 31.74 -17.02 2.65
CA SER A 73 32.58 -18.17 2.95
C SER A 73 32.16 -19.47 2.24
N LEU A 74 31.04 -19.50 1.52
CA LEU A 74 30.52 -20.69 0.84
C LEU A 74 30.67 -20.56 -0.68
N THR A 75 31.05 -21.65 -1.34
CA THR A 75 31.19 -21.71 -2.80
C THR A 75 29.84 -21.71 -3.54
N ALA A 76 28.76 -22.08 -2.85
CA ALA A 76 27.40 -22.08 -3.39
C ALA A 76 26.41 -21.46 -2.37
N PRO A 77 25.28 -20.89 -2.83
CA PRO A 77 24.26 -20.37 -1.94
C PRO A 77 23.68 -21.45 -1.03
N LEU A 78 23.39 -21.09 0.21
CA LEU A 78 22.71 -21.96 1.16
C LEU A 78 21.19 -21.80 0.99
N ILE A 79 20.53 -22.85 0.51
CA ILE A 79 19.08 -22.89 0.36
C ILE A 79 18.46 -23.52 1.62
N ARG A 80 17.66 -22.75 2.35
CA ARG A 80 16.93 -23.18 3.55
C ARG A 80 15.45 -23.32 3.23
N LYS A 81 14.80 -24.39 3.71
CA LYS A 81 13.34 -24.55 3.57
C LYS A 81 12.70 -24.88 4.90
N GLY A 82 11.46 -24.46 5.07
CA GLY A 82 10.69 -24.77 6.25
C GLY A 82 9.39 -23.99 6.33
N VAL A 83 8.98 -23.63 7.55
CA VAL A 83 7.69 -23.02 7.84
C VAL A 83 7.86 -21.78 8.73
N LEU A 84 7.19 -20.70 8.36
CA LEU A 84 6.99 -19.50 9.17
C LEU A 84 5.57 -19.51 9.74
N GLN A 85 5.45 -19.20 11.03
CA GLN A 85 4.19 -19.06 11.74
C GLN A 85 4.15 -17.74 12.49
N TYR A 86 3.02 -17.07 12.40
CA TYR A 86 2.71 -15.87 13.15
C TYR A 86 1.37 -16.04 13.84
N VAL A 87 1.29 -15.63 15.10
CA VAL A 87 0.04 -15.56 15.87
C VAL A 87 0.07 -14.27 16.68
N ARG A 88 -0.98 -13.45 16.55
CA ARG A 88 -1.15 -12.26 17.37
C ARG A 88 -1.25 -12.61 18.86
N PRO A 89 -0.81 -11.71 19.76
CA PRO A 89 -0.26 -10.38 19.46
C PRO A 89 1.21 -10.37 19.05
N ASP A 90 2.00 -11.38 19.44
CA ASP A 90 3.46 -11.25 19.45
C ASP A 90 4.23 -12.55 19.22
N ARG A 91 3.56 -13.66 18.89
CA ARG A 91 4.22 -14.94 18.67
C ARG A 91 4.68 -15.09 17.23
N LEU A 92 5.98 -15.29 17.06
CA LEU A 92 6.61 -15.60 15.78
C LEU A 92 7.44 -16.87 15.91
N GLU A 93 7.30 -17.77 14.93
CA GLU A 93 8.13 -18.96 14.84
C GLU A 93 8.63 -19.15 13.41
N MET A 94 9.94 -19.30 13.26
CA MET A 94 10.57 -19.80 12.05
C MET A 94 11.15 -21.17 12.35
N ARG A 95 10.64 -22.20 11.67
CA ARG A 95 11.20 -23.55 11.70
C ARG A 95 11.83 -23.87 10.35
N VAL A 96 13.13 -24.08 10.36
CA VAL A 96 13.89 -24.56 9.21
C VAL A 96 13.98 -26.07 9.32
N GLU A 97 13.60 -26.76 8.25
CA GLU A 97 13.57 -28.22 8.17
C GLU A 97 14.72 -28.76 7.33
N SER A 98 15.20 -27.97 6.36
CA SER A 98 16.34 -28.31 5.51
C SER A 98 17.27 -27.10 5.28
N PRO A 99 18.59 -27.32 5.12
CA PRO A 99 19.29 -28.61 5.18
C PRO A 99 19.56 -29.08 6.61
N PHE A 100 19.46 -28.17 7.59
CA PHE A 100 19.69 -28.43 9.00
C PHE A 100 18.54 -27.86 9.81
N TYR A 101 18.08 -28.63 10.80
CA TYR A 101 17.02 -28.18 11.70
C TYR A 101 17.47 -26.97 12.52
N GLU A 102 16.63 -25.94 12.51
CA GLU A 102 16.75 -24.74 13.33
C GLU A 102 15.34 -24.23 13.65
N ARG A 103 15.09 -23.85 14.89
CA ARG A 103 13.85 -23.20 15.30
C ARG A 103 14.17 -21.90 16.01
N VAL A 104 13.59 -20.82 15.50
CA VAL A 104 13.65 -19.49 16.11
C VAL A 104 12.23 -19.14 16.53
N GLU A 105 12.00 -19.01 17.83
CA GLU A 105 10.70 -18.66 18.41
C GLU A 105 10.83 -17.37 19.20
N ILE A 106 9.85 -16.48 19.03
CA ILE A 106 9.77 -15.21 19.73
C ILE A 106 8.39 -15.12 20.37
N ILE A 107 8.36 -14.98 21.70
CA ILE A 107 7.14 -14.81 22.50
C ILE A 107 7.44 -13.70 23.50
N GLY A 108 6.66 -12.62 23.52
CA GLY A 108 6.98 -11.46 24.34
C GLY A 108 8.40 -10.97 24.09
N ASN A 109 9.22 -10.88 25.12
CA ASN A 109 10.62 -10.45 24.99
C ASN A 109 11.63 -11.59 24.83
N ASP A 110 11.15 -12.84 24.86
CA ASP A 110 12.02 -14.00 24.83
C ASP A 110 12.27 -14.46 23.39
N LEU A 111 13.54 -14.46 23.01
CA LEU A 111 14.02 -15.07 21.77
C LEU A 111 14.64 -16.42 22.09
N THR A 112 13.97 -17.49 21.68
CA THR A 112 14.45 -18.86 21.82
C THR A 112 15.00 -19.36 20.49
N ILE A 113 16.25 -19.81 20.48
CA ILE A 113 16.92 -20.38 19.32
C ILE A 113 17.30 -21.82 19.66
N GLU A 114 16.78 -22.77 18.89
CA GLU A 114 17.08 -24.18 18.97
C GLU A 114 17.76 -24.64 17.69
N THR A 115 18.91 -25.28 17.84
CA THR A 115 19.71 -25.81 16.74
C THR A 115 20.20 -27.20 17.10
N ARG A 116 20.92 -27.86 16.18
CA ARG A 116 21.66 -29.10 16.48
C ARG A 116 22.68 -28.97 17.62
N ARG A 117 23.12 -27.75 17.96
CA ARG A 117 24.07 -27.48 19.06
C ARG A 117 23.39 -27.29 20.42
N GLY A 118 22.06 -27.33 20.46
CA GLY A 118 21.26 -27.13 21.65
C GLY A 118 20.30 -25.94 21.54
N LYS A 119 19.67 -25.64 22.67
CA LYS A 119 18.65 -24.60 22.84
C LYS A 119 19.18 -23.49 23.74
N ARG A 120 18.95 -22.24 23.34
CA ARG A 120 19.26 -21.05 24.15
C ARG A 120 18.10 -20.06 24.09
N THR A 121 17.91 -19.33 25.16
CA THR A 121 16.93 -18.24 25.26
C THR A 121 17.67 -16.96 25.60
N LEU A 122 17.28 -15.88 24.94
CA LEU A 122 17.85 -14.55 25.07
C LEU A 122 16.72 -13.57 25.39
N ASP A 123 16.98 -12.68 26.33
CA ASP A 123 16.10 -11.54 26.60
C ASP A 123 16.40 -10.43 25.57
N LEU A 124 15.40 -10.04 24.78
CA LEU A 124 15.58 -8.99 23.77
C LEU A 124 15.85 -7.61 24.39
N ALA A 125 15.44 -7.37 25.64
CA ALA A 125 15.73 -6.11 26.34
C ALA A 125 17.22 -5.97 26.66
N SER A 126 17.92 -7.09 26.89
CA SER A 126 19.38 -7.06 27.09
C SER A 126 20.15 -6.87 25.79
N GLN A 127 19.48 -7.03 24.63
CA GLN A 127 20.12 -7.02 23.31
C GLN A 127 19.44 -6.01 22.35
N PRO A 128 19.68 -4.69 22.51
CA PRO A 128 18.91 -3.63 21.84
C PRO A 128 18.84 -3.75 20.31
N ALA A 129 19.94 -4.15 19.67
CA ALA A 129 19.98 -4.32 18.22
C ALA A 129 19.08 -5.48 17.74
N ALA A 130 19.07 -6.60 18.47
CA ALA A 130 18.17 -7.71 18.17
C ALA A 130 16.72 -7.34 18.47
N GLY A 131 16.47 -6.62 19.57
CA GLY A 131 15.17 -6.08 19.92
C GLY A 131 14.57 -5.20 18.83
N ALA A 132 15.33 -4.23 18.31
CA ALA A 132 14.89 -3.36 17.22
C ALA A 132 14.57 -4.12 15.93
N TRP A 133 15.36 -5.15 15.60
CA TRP A 133 15.11 -5.99 14.43
C TRP A 133 13.85 -6.86 14.59
N VAL A 134 13.65 -7.45 15.77
CA VAL A 134 12.43 -8.22 16.06
C VAL A 134 11.19 -7.31 16.07
N ALA A 135 11.31 -6.11 16.65
CA ALA A 135 10.25 -5.12 16.66
C ALA A 135 9.83 -4.73 15.24
N SER A 136 10.77 -4.60 14.29
CA SER A 136 10.43 -4.26 12.89
C SER A 136 9.60 -5.36 12.22
N ILE A 137 9.94 -6.64 12.43
CA ILE A 137 9.21 -7.77 11.89
C ILE A 137 7.81 -7.83 12.49
N ARG A 138 7.70 -7.75 13.82
CA ARG A 138 6.41 -7.76 14.51
C ARG A 138 5.54 -6.60 14.09
N ALA A 139 6.08 -5.38 14.04
CA ALA A 139 5.34 -4.19 13.68
C ALA A 139 4.84 -4.27 12.21
N THR A 140 5.65 -4.81 11.30
CA THR A 140 5.19 -5.09 9.93
C THR A 140 4.01 -6.04 9.92
N LEU A 141 4.14 -7.22 10.52
CA LEU A 141 3.08 -8.25 10.53
C LEU A 141 1.85 -7.81 11.32
N ALA A 142 2.02 -6.97 12.34
CA ALA A 142 0.95 -6.39 13.12
C ALA A 142 0.18 -5.29 12.37
N GLY A 143 0.76 -4.71 11.31
CA GLY A 143 0.28 -3.46 10.73
C GLY A 143 0.40 -2.31 11.74
N ASP A 144 1.52 -2.22 12.43
CA ASP A 144 1.85 -1.16 13.37
C ASP A 144 2.88 -0.20 12.75
N VAL A 145 2.36 0.77 11.99
CA VAL A 145 3.17 1.77 11.30
C VAL A 145 3.86 2.72 12.29
N GLU A 146 3.30 2.93 13.48
CA GLU A 146 3.88 3.82 14.49
C GLU A 146 5.20 3.23 15.01
N THR A 147 5.18 1.96 15.43
CA THR A 147 6.38 1.26 15.89
C THR A 147 7.42 1.13 14.76
N LEU A 148 6.98 0.89 13.52
CA LEU A 148 7.89 0.88 12.37
C LEU A 148 8.61 2.22 12.18
N ASN A 149 7.87 3.33 12.23
CA ASN A 149 8.43 4.67 12.03
C ASN A 149 9.31 5.16 13.19
N ALA A 150 9.20 4.55 14.37
CA ALA A 150 10.10 4.82 15.49
C ALA A 150 11.55 4.34 15.22
N HIS A 151 11.72 3.30 14.39
CA HIS A 151 13.01 2.67 14.13
C HIS A 151 13.47 2.75 12.66
N PHE A 152 12.55 2.96 11.72
CA PHE A 152 12.78 2.93 10.28
C PHE A 152 12.03 4.07 9.57
N ARG A 153 12.37 4.33 8.31
CA ARG A 153 11.55 5.16 7.42
C ARG A 153 10.78 4.24 6.48
N ALA A 154 9.52 3.94 6.81
CA ALA A 154 8.71 3.03 6.02
C ALA A 154 8.10 3.71 4.79
N HIS A 155 8.15 3.02 3.64
CA HIS A 155 7.50 3.42 2.40
C HIS A 155 6.94 2.18 1.71
N VAL A 156 5.84 2.33 0.99
CA VAL A 156 5.25 1.27 0.17
C VAL A 156 5.20 1.71 -1.28
N SER A 157 5.43 0.76 -2.17
CA SER A 157 5.36 0.95 -3.62
C SER A 157 4.80 -0.31 -4.25
N GLY A 158 4.06 -0.17 -5.34
CA GLY A 158 3.43 -1.29 -6.07
C GLY A 158 1.93 -1.10 -6.20
N ASP A 159 1.27 -2.07 -6.80
CA ASP A 159 -0.18 -2.08 -7.02
C ASP A 159 -0.84 -3.13 -6.13
N LYS A 160 -1.95 -2.78 -5.49
CA LYS A 160 -2.74 -3.69 -4.64
C LYS A 160 -3.29 -4.91 -5.37
N ALA A 161 -3.45 -4.82 -6.69
CA ALA A 161 -4.12 -5.83 -7.52
C ALA A 161 -3.23 -7.03 -7.90
N ARG A 162 -1.99 -7.09 -7.42
CA ARG A 162 -0.97 -8.08 -7.80
C ARG A 162 -0.46 -8.83 -6.58
#